data_AF-A0A4Q3MFU3-F1
#
_entry.id   AF-A0A4Q3MFU3-F1
#
_cell.length_a   1.000
_cell.length_b   1.000
_cell.length_c   1.000
_cell.angle_alpha   90.00
_cell.angle_beta   90.00
_cell.angle_gamma   90.00
#
_symmetry.space_group_name_H-M   'P 1'
#
loop_
_entity.id
_entity.type
_entity.pdbx_description
1 polymer ?
#
loop_
_entity_poly.entity_id
_entity_poly.type
_entity_poly.pdbx_seq_one_letter_code
_entity_poly.pdbx_strand_id
1 'polypeptide(L)'
;MTTNNNHPAQTIQPRRAIGSRLLPEGSAGAVTQWFPTRWPRVGGNGLLPLAADAFIDQRFASAYKPGKLVFIYVAGCGEDHRMPTVATGLLGLARRLRMVVHKVSVSAQVNLRDRMRELNIDRYGALTVSADGYQCSDLGYDNWMLQHIVPEHPPLAGSPVNVATRCLAIRLPHDLSVREFDKRLHGRMQNAALNPWLRSEAGQAHCRMVGITPDGAIRKTAYAFGDVMRASEAQEFYLFRPKAFDADRLVRIAEIIVHDHVVNQHRRSAMGWKSKGQGHGEGFQDYPRRTDR
;
A
#
# COMPACT_ATOMS: atom_id res chain seq x y z
N MET A 1 29.68 44.11 40.95
CA MET A 1 29.00 43.76 39.70
C MET A 1 29.87 42.76 38.95
N THR A 2 29.47 41.49 38.94
CA THR A 2 30.05 40.42 38.11
C THR A 2 28.92 39.47 37.79
N THR A 3 28.34 39.60 36.59
CA THR A 3 27.29 38.72 36.09
C THR A 3 27.91 37.50 35.42
N ASN A 4 27.75 36.34 36.05
CA ASN A 4 28.07 35.04 35.47
C ASN A 4 27.10 34.72 34.33
N ASN A 5 27.58 34.79 33.09
CA ASN A 5 26.91 34.24 31.92
C ASN A 5 27.26 32.75 31.81
N ASN A 6 26.45 31.88 32.43
CA ASN A 6 26.40 30.47 32.08
C ASN A 6 25.12 30.22 31.28
N HIS A 7 25.24 30.26 29.95
CA HIS A 7 24.27 29.59 29.08
C HIS A 7 24.58 28.09 29.10
N PRO A 8 23.68 27.22 29.59
CA PRO A 8 23.86 25.79 29.39
C PRO A 8 23.71 25.49 27.90
N ALA A 9 24.74 24.89 27.33
CA ALA A 9 24.69 24.29 26.00
C ALA A 9 23.45 23.38 25.91
N GLN A 10 22.57 23.66 24.96
CA GLN A 10 21.46 22.77 24.63
C GLN A 10 22.06 21.45 24.12
N THR A 11 22.12 20.46 25.00
CA THR A 11 22.39 19.07 24.64
C THR A 11 21.23 18.58 23.77
N ILE A 12 21.46 18.52 22.46
CA ILE A 12 20.61 17.80 21.52
C ILE A 12 20.50 16.36 22.03
N GLN A 13 19.31 15.98 22.52
CA GLN A 13 19.04 14.62 23.01
C GLN A 13 19.44 13.57 21.96
N PRO A 14 19.94 12.39 22.39
CA PRO A 14 20.36 11.36 21.46
C PRO A 14 19.18 10.87 20.62
N ARG A 15 19.28 11.04 19.29
CA ARG A 15 18.54 10.25 18.30
C ARG A 15 18.72 8.78 18.70
N ARG A 16 17.64 8.01 18.87
CA ARG A 16 17.66 6.56 19.18
C ARG A 16 18.82 5.86 18.44
N ALA A 17 19.49 4.90 19.07
CA ALA A 17 20.50 4.10 18.39
C ALA A 17 19.86 3.30 17.23
N ILE A 18 20.53 3.22 16.09
CA ILE A 18 20.09 2.41 14.95
C ILE A 18 19.98 0.95 15.40
N GLY A 19 18.89 0.28 15.05
CA GLY A 19 18.60 -1.10 15.47
C GLY A 19 18.06 -1.24 16.90
N SER A 20 17.94 -0.14 17.67
CA SER A 20 17.36 -0.18 19.01
C SER A 20 15.90 -0.63 18.98
N ARG A 21 15.49 -1.31 20.04
CA ARG A 21 14.16 -1.92 20.12
C ARG A 21 13.06 -0.83 20.24
N LEU A 22 11.99 -0.98 19.46
CA LEU A 22 10.81 -0.11 19.45
C LEU A 22 9.71 -0.59 20.41
N LEU A 23 9.59 -1.90 20.55
CA LEU A 23 8.49 -2.57 21.25
C LEU A 23 9.08 -3.52 22.31
N PRO A 24 8.35 -3.88 23.38
CA PRO A 24 8.83 -4.87 24.34
C PRO A 24 9.18 -6.22 23.72
N GLU A 25 9.93 -7.05 24.45
CA GLU A 25 10.13 -8.45 24.07
C GLU A 25 8.78 -9.17 23.91
N GLY A 26 8.70 -10.10 22.96
CA GLY A 26 7.46 -10.84 22.71
C GLY A 26 6.35 -10.03 22.05
N SER A 27 6.60 -8.79 21.62
CA SER A 27 5.61 -8.02 20.88
C SER A 27 5.33 -8.64 19.50
N ALA A 28 4.05 -8.84 19.18
CA ALA A 28 3.56 -9.28 17.88
C ALA A 28 3.73 -8.25 16.74
N GLY A 29 4.28 -7.06 17.04
CA GLY A 29 4.49 -6.02 16.04
C GLY A 29 5.40 -6.50 14.90
N ALA A 30 5.02 -6.22 13.65
CA ALA A 30 5.85 -6.56 12.49
C ALA A 30 7.18 -5.81 12.48
N VAL A 31 7.21 -4.59 13.04
CA VAL A 31 8.40 -3.73 13.11
C VAL A 31 8.78 -3.50 14.57
N THR A 32 9.86 -4.15 15.00
CA THR A 32 10.32 -4.18 16.39
C THR A 32 11.60 -3.39 16.63
N GLN A 33 12.27 -2.92 15.59
CA GLN A 33 13.55 -2.22 15.66
C GLN A 33 13.47 -0.87 14.93
N TRP A 34 14.17 0.12 15.47
CA TRP A 34 14.19 1.48 14.94
C TRP A 34 15.29 1.65 13.91
N PHE A 35 14.93 2.23 12.76
CA PHE A 35 15.86 2.68 11.73
C PHE A 35 15.52 4.12 11.35
N PRO A 36 16.51 4.98 11.08
CA PRO A 36 16.30 6.40 10.76
C PRO A 36 15.79 6.63 9.33
N THR A 37 14.99 5.70 8.81
CA THR A 37 14.43 5.78 7.46
C THR A 37 13.21 6.68 7.45
N ARG A 38 13.25 7.72 6.62
CA ARG A 38 12.10 8.57 6.39
C ARG A 38 11.15 7.86 5.43
N TRP A 39 10.00 7.44 5.94
CA TRP A 39 9.02 6.72 5.13
C TRP A 39 8.41 7.65 4.08
N PRO A 40 8.21 7.18 2.84
CA PRO A 40 7.45 7.95 1.86
C PRO A 40 6.06 8.28 2.39
N ARG A 41 5.60 9.49 2.11
CA ARG A 41 4.26 9.94 2.47
C ARG A 41 3.30 9.59 1.33
N VAL A 42 2.34 8.70 1.53
CA VAL A 42 1.37 8.31 0.49
C VAL A 42 0.69 9.54 -0.11
N GLY A 43 0.63 9.69 -1.44
CA GLY A 43 0.11 10.90 -2.10
C GLY A 43 1.14 12.03 -2.29
N GLY A 44 2.38 11.85 -1.81
CA GLY A 44 3.46 12.82 -1.89
C GLY A 44 3.24 14.09 -1.06
N ASN A 45 4.18 15.03 -1.13
CA ASN A 45 4.04 16.31 -0.40
C ASN A 45 3.01 17.26 -1.04
N GLY A 46 2.70 17.07 -2.33
CA GLY A 46 1.77 17.90 -3.09
C GLY A 46 0.29 17.47 -3.02
N LEU A 47 -0.09 16.61 -2.06
CA LEU A 47 -1.51 16.29 -1.83
C LEU A 47 -2.20 17.50 -1.19
N LEU A 48 -2.67 18.41 -2.04
CA LEU A 48 -3.40 19.60 -1.60
C LEU A 48 -4.78 19.19 -1.08
N PRO A 49 -5.22 19.72 0.07
CA PRO A 49 -6.56 19.47 0.57
C PRO A 49 -7.60 20.07 -0.36
N LEU A 50 -8.76 19.42 -0.46
CA LEU A 50 -9.96 20.05 -1.03
C LEU A 50 -10.50 21.09 -0.03
N ALA A 51 -11.26 22.06 -0.54
CA ALA A 51 -12.04 22.95 0.32
C ALA A 51 -13.03 22.14 1.18
N ALA A 52 -13.36 22.63 2.37
CA ALA A 52 -14.21 21.89 3.32
C ALA A 52 -15.63 21.62 2.77
N ASP A 53 -16.08 22.47 1.85
CA ASP A 53 -17.39 22.45 1.19
C ASP A 53 -17.36 21.82 -0.22
N ALA A 54 -16.24 21.25 -0.66
CA ALA A 54 -16.02 20.77 -2.04
C ALA A 54 -17.01 19.69 -2.55
N PHE A 55 -17.82 19.08 -1.67
CA PHE A 55 -18.84 18.10 -2.08
C PHE A 55 -20.27 18.59 -1.87
N ILE A 56 -20.44 19.76 -1.26
CA ILE A 56 -21.73 20.42 -1.06
C ILE A 56 -21.85 21.70 -1.89
N ASP A 57 -20.74 22.18 -2.47
CA ASP A 57 -20.76 23.30 -3.38
C ASP A 57 -21.63 22.98 -4.62
N GLN A 58 -22.22 24.03 -5.19
CA GLN A 58 -23.19 23.90 -6.26
C GLN A 58 -22.62 23.23 -7.52
N ARG A 59 -21.32 23.40 -7.81
CA ARG A 59 -20.70 22.83 -9.00
C ARG A 59 -20.58 21.32 -8.86
N PHE A 60 -20.14 20.81 -7.71
CA PHE A 60 -20.13 19.38 -7.47
C PHE A 60 -21.55 18.81 -7.40
N ALA A 61 -22.41 19.39 -6.55
CA ALA A 61 -23.76 18.90 -6.29
C ALA A 61 -24.63 18.80 -7.57
N SER A 62 -24.50 19.76 -8.49
CA SER A 62 -25.27 19.76 -9.75
C SER A 62 -24.73 18.78 -10.80
N ALA A 63 -23.43 18.47 -10.76
CA ALA A 63 -22.76 17.64 -11.77
C ALA A 63 -22.64 16.16 -11.35
N TYR A 64 -22.60 15.88 -10.05
CA TYR A 64 -22.41 14.54 -9.53
C TYR A 64 -23.65 13.68 -9.76
N LYS A 65 -23.47 12.60 -10.51
CA LYS A 65 -24.48 11.53 -10.67
C LYS A 65 -23.91 10.25 -10.06
N PRO A 66 -24.55 9.67 -9.03
CA PRO A 66 -24.03 8.48 -8.36
C PRO A 66 -24.06 7.26 -9.26
N GLY A 67 -23.02 6.43 -9.17
CA GLY A 67 -22.82 5.22 -9.96
C GLY A 67 -22.55 3.99 -9.10
N LYS A 68 -21.52 3.23 -9.47
CA LYS A 68 -21.17 1.97 -8.80
C LYS A 68 -20.60 2.23 -7.40
N LEU A 69 -20.94 1.34 -6.46
CA LEU A 69 -20.25 1.27 -5.16
C LEU A 69 -18.98 0.44 -5.32
N VAL A 70 -17.86 0.96 -4.83
CA VAL A 70 -16.59 0.24 -4.76
C VAL A 70 -15.98 0.38 -3.39
N PHE A 71 -15.00 -0.46 -3.10
CA PHE A 71 -14.34 -0.52 -1.81
C PHE A 71 -12.83 -0.44 -2.00
N ILE A 72 -12.20 0.59 -1.43
CA ILE A 72 -10.76 0.57 -1.19
C ILE A 72 -10.54 -0.31 0.03
N TYR A 73 -9.74 -1.35 -0.10
CA TYR A 73 -9.36 -2.21 1.00
C TYR A 73 -7.85 -2.15 1.24
N VAL A 74 -7.48 -2.42 2.49
CA VAL A 74 -6.08 -2.60 2.89
C VAL A 74 -5.93 -4.00 3.42
N ALA A 75 -4.98 -4.75 2.88
CA ALA A 75 -4.61 -6.06 3.38
C ALA A 75 -3.11 -6.07 3.71
N GLY A 76 -2.66 -6.87 4.67
CA GLY A 76 -1.24 -6.83 4.98
C GLY A 76 -0.79 -7.72 6.11
N CYS A 77 0.21 -7.21 6.83
CA CYS A 77 0.97 -7.91 7.84
C CYS A 77 0.28 -7.94 9.21
N GLY A 78 0.24 -9.11 9.83
CA GLY A 78 -0.14 -9.30 11.22
C GLY A 78 0.06 -10.75 11.64
N GLU A 79 0.00 -11.02 12.92
CA GLU A 79 -0.16 -12.38 13.41
C GLU A 79 -1.65 -12.71 13.45
N ASP A 80 -2.01 -13.95 13.14
CA ASP A 80 -3.34 -14.44 13.45
C ASP A 80 -3.45 -14.54 14.98
N HIS A 81 -4.40 -13.81 15.58
CA HIS A 81 -4.61 -13.82 17.03
C HIS A 81 -4.97 -15.19 17.60
N ARG A 82 -5.47 -16.12 16.77
CA ARG A 82 -5.79 -17.49 17.16
C ARG A 82 -4.62 -18.44 16.94
N MET A 83 -3.69 -18.11 16.03
CA MET A 83 -2.54 -18.93 15.68
C MET A 83 -1.31 -18.06 15.42
N PRO A 84 -0.60 -17.61 16.48
CA PRO A 84 0.50 -16.66 16.36
C PRO A 84 1.72 -17.20 15.57
N THR A 85 1.78 -18.51 15.35
CA THR A 85 2.80 -19.17 14.50
C THR A 85 2.51 -19.03 13.00
N VAL A 86 1.32 -18.59 12.60
CA VAL A 86 0.92 -18.45 11.20
C VAL A 86 1.22 -17.03 10.72
N ALA A 87 2.13 -16.93 9.75
CA ALA A 87 2.41 -15.67 9.06
C ALA A 87 1.23 -15.30 8.15
N THR A 88 0.91 -14.00 8.09
CA THR A 88 -0.14 -13.48 7.20
C THR A 88 0.43 -12.47 6.22
N GLY A 89 0.06 -12.62 4.95
CA GLY A 89 0.47 -11.81 3.81
C GLY A 89 1.90 -11.27 3.92
N LEU A 90 2.00 -9.97 4.20
CA LEU A 90 3.24 -9.20 4.16
C LEU A 90 4.08 -9.27 5.46
N LEU A 91 3.70 -10.08 6.46
CA LEU A 91 4.37 -10.09 7.78
C LEU A 91 5.87 -10.38 7.68
N GLY A 92 6.25 -11.44 6.94
CA GLY A 92 7.65 -11.82 6.76
C GLY A 92 8.45 -10.71 6.09
N LEU A 93 7.90 -10.10 5.04
CA LEU A 93 8.53 -9.00 4.33
C LEU A 93 8.69 -7.76 5.23
N ALA A 94 7.65 -7.40 5.97
CA ALA A 94 7.69 -6.26 6.89
C ALA A 94 8.72 -6.44 8.01
N ARG A 95 8.89 -7.68 8.50
CA ARG A 95 9.92 -8.04 9.48
C ARG A 95 11.33 -7.97 8.88
N ARG A 96 11.53 -8.50 7.68
CA ARG A 96 12.82 -8.44 6.95
C ARG A 96 13.23 -6.99 6.66
N LEU A 97 12.29 -6.18 6.20
CA LEU A 97 12.51 -4.76 5.91
C LEU A 97 12.52 -3.89 7.18
N ARG A 98 12.06 -4.37 8.34
CA ARG A 98 11.85 -3.50 9.52
C ARG A 98 11.00 -2.26 9.18
N MET A 99 10.04 -2.44 8.27
CA MET A 99 9.16 -1.40 7.75
C MET A 99 7.76 -1.97 7.52
N VAL A 100 6.74 -1.17 7.77
CA VAL A 100 5.36 -1.59 7.55
C VAL A 100 5.03 -1.52 6.06
N VAL A 101 4.52 -2.62 5.51
CA VAL A 101 4.10 -2.72 4.11
C VAL A 101 2.68 -3.26 4.08
N HIS A 102 1.83 -2.63 3.27
CA HIS A 102 0.45 -3.07 3.06
C HIS A 102 0.10 -3.13 1.58
N LYS A 103 -0.78 -4.07 1.23
CA LYS A 103 -1.51 -4.06 -0.03
C LYS A 103 -2.67 -3.07 0.07
N VAL A 104 -2.79 -2.17 -0.89
CA VAL A 104 -3.95 -1.27 -1.03
C VAL A 104 -4.49 -1.45 -2.44
N SER A 105 -5.80 -1.66 -2.59
CA SER A 105 -6.43 -1.93 -3.90
C SER A 105 -7.94 -1.66 -3.84
N VAL A 106 -8.58 -1.63 -5.01
CA VAL A 106 -10.03 -1.42 -5.15
C VAL A 106 -10.72 -2.73 -5.54
N SER A 107 -11.85 -3.01 -4.89
CA SER A 107 -12.77 -4.08 -5.31
C SER A 107 -14.19 -3.54 -5.50
N ALA A 108 -14.89 -4.07 -6.50
CA ALA A 108 -16.33 -3.88 -6.67
C ALA A 108 -17.15 -5.04 -6.08
N GLN A 109 -16.49 -6.06 -5.53
CA GLN A 109 -17.17 -7.17 -4.87
C GLN A 109 -17.79 -6.69 -3.57
N VAL A 110 -19.05 -7.09 -3.34
CA VAL A 110 -19.79 -6.74 -2.12
C VAL A 110 -19.13 -7.36 -0.89
N ASN A 111 -18.57 -8.57 -1.02
CA ASN A 111 -17.92 -9.30 0.05
C ASN A 111 -16.39 -9.33 -0.14
N LEU A 112 -15.66 -8.51 0.62
CA LEU A 112 -14.20 -8.45 0.56
C LEU A 112 -13.51 -9.76 0.97
N ARG A 113 -14.20 -10.70 1.63
CA ARG A 113 -13.64 -12.02 1.92
C ARG A 113 -13.40 -12.82 0.63
N ASP A 114 -14.26 -12.65 -0.38
CA ASP A 114 -14.08 -13.33 -1.66
C ASP A 114 -12.82 -12.82 -2.34
N ARG A 115 -12.58 -11.50 -2.27
CA ARG A 115 -11.32 -10.90 -2.73
C ARG A 115 -10.10 -11.43 -1.99
N MET A 116 -10.18 -11.66 -0.68
CA MET A 116 -9.06 -12.27 0.06
C MET A 116 -8.79 -13.71 -0.40
N ARG A 117 -9.83 -14.50 -0.68
CA ARG A 117 -9.66 -15.87 -1.22
C ARG A 117 -8.94 -15.84 -2.56
N GLU A 118 -9.30 -14.92 -3.45
CA GLU A 118 -8.59 -14.76 -4.73
C GLU A 118 -7.10 -14.42 -4.53
N LEU A 119 -6.78 -13.49 -3.63
CA LEU A 119 -5.38 -13.16 -3.32
C LEU A 119 -4.60 -14.35 -2.73
N ASN A 120 -5.27 -15.17 -1.92
CA ASN A 120 -4.69 -16.36 -1.32
C ASN A 120 -4.39 -17.44 -2.37
N ILE A 121 -5.32 -17.64 -3.31
CA ILE A 121 -5.16 -18.57 -4.43
C ILE A 121 -3.99 -18.12 -5.32
N ASP A 122 -3.98 -16.83 -5.70
CA ASP A 122 -2.93 -16.25 -6.55
C ASP A 122 -1.57 -16.13 -5.84
N ARG A 123 -1.55 -16.29 -4.50
CA ARG A 123 -0.41 -15.95 -3.64
C ARG A 123 0.19 -14.61 -4.03
N TYR A 124 -0.66 -13.60 -4.18
CA TYR A 124 -0.30 -12.34 -4.85
C TYR A 124 0.95 -11.71 -4.25
N GLY A 125 2.03 -11.52 -5.02
CA GLY A 125 3.27 -10.91 -4.53
C GLY A 125 4.17 -11.85 -3.72
N ALA A 126 3.92 -13.16 -3.70
CA ALA A 126 4.74 -14.14 -2.98
C ALA A 126 6.13 -14.35 -3.61
N LEU A 127 6.21 -14.20 -4.94
CA LEU A 127 7.41 -14.52 -5.72
C LEU A 127 8.49 -13.45 -5.51
N THR A 128 9.72 -13.92 -5.30
CA THR A 128 10.94 -13.13 -5.24
C THR A 128 12.09 -13.90 -5.90
N VAL A 129 13.28 -13.32 -5.92
CA VAL A 129 14.49 -13.94 -6.47
C VAL A 129 15.57 -13.92 -5.40
N SER A 130 16.20 -15.05 -5.13
CA SER A 130 17.33 -15.14 -4.21
C SER A 130 18.59 -14.48 -4.79
N ALA A 131 19.62 -14.29 -3.95
CA ALA A 131 20.86 -13.63 -4.37
C ALA A 131 21.62 -14.40 -5.48
N ASP A 132 21.43 -15.72 -5.54
CA ASP A 132 21.96 -16.64 -6.55
C ASP A 132 21.03 -16.82 -7.76
N GLY A 133 19.92 -16.07 -7.83
CA GLY A 133 19.08 -15.98 -9.03
C GLY A 133 17.92 -16.99 -9.09
N TYR A 134 17.71 -17.81 -8.07
CA TYR A 134 16.59 -18.75 -8.04
C TYR A 134 15.28 -18.09 -7.64
N GLN A 135 14.18 -18.56 -8.22
CA GLN A 135 12.84 -18.14 -7.81
C GLN A 135 12.54 -18.66 -6.41
N CYS A 136 12.03 -17.77 -5.56
CA CYS A 136 11.65 -18.08 -4.18
C CYS A 136 10.23 -17.60 -3.91
N SER A 137 9.57 -18.24 -2.94
CA SER A 137 8.25 -17.81 -2.45
C SER A 137 8.32 -17.62 -0.94
N ASP A 138 7.87 -16.46 -0.46
CA ASP A 138 7.74 -16.24 0.99
C ASP A 138 6.44 -16.85 1.52
N LEU A 139 6.45 -17.23 2.81
CA LEU A 139 5.28 -17.73 3.53
C LEU A 139 4.25 -16.62 3.83
N GLY A 140 2.98 -17.03 4.00
CA GLY A 140 1.88 -16.18 4.46
C GLY A 140 1.06 -15.53 3.35
N TYR A 141 1.53 -15.57 2.10
CA TYR A 141 0.82 -14.99 0.95
C TYR A 141 -0.42 -15.79 0.50
N ASP A 142 -0.62 -16.97 1.08
CA ASP A 142 -1.83 -17.79 1.01
C ASP A 142 -2.82 -17.49 2.16
N ASN A 143 -2.48 -16.55 3.05
CA ASN A 143 -3.30 -16.15 4.19
C ASN A 143 -3.36 -14.62 4.34
N TRP A 144 -3.95 -13.94 3.36
CA TRP A 144 -4.19 -12.51 3.40
C TRP A 144 -5.28 -12.14 4.40
N MET A 145 -4.99 -11.11 5.21
CA MET A 145 -5.94 -10.52 6.14
C MET A 145 -6.20 -9.05 5.82
N LEU A 146 -7.48 -8.69 5.82
CA LEU A 146 -7.92 -7.29 5.79
C LEU A 146 -7.49 -6.57 7.06
N GLN A 147 -7.06 -5.32 6.92
CA GLN A 147 -6.72 -4.43 8.03
C GLN A 147 -7.84 -3.42 8.26
N HIS A 148 -7.95 -2.92 9.49
CA HIS A 148 -8.84 -1.79 9.78
C HIS A 148 -8.25 -0.52 9.18
N ILE A 149 -9.08 0.31 8.55
CA ILE A 149 -8.69 1.65 8.07
C ILE A 149 -9.23 2.65 9.07
N VAL A 150 -8.34 3.30 9.82
CA VAL A 150 -8.70 4.16 10.95
C VAL A 150 -8.14 5.57 10.73
N PRO A 151 -8.82 6.43 9.98
CA PRO A 151 -8.44 7.84 9.86
C PRO A 151 -8.67 8.60 11.17
N GLU A 152 -7.90 9.66 11.40
CA GLU A 152 -8.10 10.63 12.49
C GLU A 152 -9.23 11.60 12.17
N HIS A 153 -9.40 11.93 10.89
CA HIS A 153 -10.42 12.87 10.43
C HIS A 153 -11.47 12.16 9.58
N PRO A 154 -12.77 12.51 9.74
CA PRO A 154 -13.80 11.97 8.88
C PRO A 154 -13.63 12.48 7.43
N PRO A 155 -14.24 11.80 6.44
CA PRO A 155 -14.45 12.36 5.12
C PRO A 155 -15.14 13.73 5.19
N LEU A 156 -14.96 14.57 4.17
CA LEU A 156 -15.61 15.87 4.08
C LEU A 156 -17.14 15.74 4.06
N ALA A 157 -17.83 16.81 4.49
CA ALA A 157 -19.28 16.89 4.42
C ALA A 157 -19.76 16.68 2.97
N GLY A 158 -20.77 15.83 2.77
CA GLY A 158 -21.30 15.49 1.44
C GLY A 158 -20.42 14.57 0.60
N SER A 159 -19.24 14.17 1.11
CA SER A 159 -18.31 13.29 0.39
C SER A 159 -18.96 11.94 0.05
N PRO A 160 -18.74 11.41 -1.18
CA PRO A 160 -19.20 10.08 -1.56
C PRO A 160 -18.33 8.95 -0.97
N VAL A 161 -17.31 9.29 -0.16
CA VAL A 161 -16.44 8.37 0.55
C VAL A 161 -16.95 8.17 1.98
N ASN A 162 -17.15 6.92 2.37
CA ASN A 162 -17.52 6.53 3.73
C ASN A 162 -16.47 5.60 4.33
N VAL A 163 -16.14 5.79 5.61
CA VAL A 163 -15.24 4.91 6.34
C VAL A 163 -16.06 3.75 6.92
N ALA A 164 -15.76 2.53 6.49
CA ALA A 164 -16.29 1.30 7.06
C ALA A 164 -15.19 0.53 7.79
N THR A 165 -15.52 -0.50 8.57
CA THR A 165 -14.59 -1.15 9.51
C THR A 165 -13.27 -1.61 8.89
N ARG A 166 -13.28 -2.16 7.66
CA ARG A 166 -12.09 -2.71 6.97
C ARG A 166 -11.91 -2.20 5.54
N CYS A 167 -12.61 -1.13 5.19
CA CYS A 167 -12.55 -0.54 3.86
C CYS A 167 -13.04 0.91 3.86
N LEU A 168 -12.71 1.63 2.80
CA LEU A 168 -13.42 2.85 2.44
C LEU A 168 -14.45 2.47 1.38
N ALA A 169 -15.73 2.76 1.62
CA ALA A 169 -16.80 2.56 0.66
C ALA A 169 -16.99 3.86 -0.15
N ILE A 170 -16.88 3.78 -1.47
CA ILE A 170 -16.94 4.95 -2.36
C ILE A 170 -18.04 4.74 -3.38
N ARG A 171 -18.98 5.68 -3.45
CA ARG A 171 -19.89 5.79 -4.57
C ARG A 171 -19.19 6.53 -5.71
N LEU A 172 -18.82 5.83 -6.78
CA LEU A 172 -18.18 6.47 -7.93
C LEU A 172 -19.20 7.31 -8.71
N PRO A 173 -18.79 8.38 -9.41
CA PRO A 173 -19.59 8.98 -10.47
C PRO A 173 -20.02 7.93 -11.51
N HIS A 174 -21.23 8.06 -12.08
CA HIS A 174 -21.81 7.09 -13.02
C HIS A 174 -20.95 6.78 -14.25
N ASP A 175 -20.08 7.71 -14.64
CA ASP A 175 -19.21 7.65 -15.82
C ASP A 175 -17.73 7.37 -15.45
N LEU A 176 -17.40 7.20 -14.17
CA LEU A 176 -16.06 6.79 -13.74
C LEU A 176 -16.00 5.27 -13.57
N SER A 177 -15.23 4.61 -14.44
CA SER A 177 -15.05 3.15 -14.34
C SER A 177 -14.21 2.76 -13.11
N VAL A 178 -14.50 1.58 -12.55
CA VAL A 178 -13.73 1.02 -11.41
C VAL A 178 -12.24 0.92 -11.75
N ARG A 179 -11.92 0.46 -12.95
CA ARG A 179 -10.53 0.31 -13.43
C ARG A 179 -9.81 1.65 -13.52
N GLU A 180 -10.50 2.69 -13.97
CA GLU A 180 -9.91 4.01 -14.05
C GLU A 180 -9.69 4.61 -12.67
N PHE A 181 -10.67 4.49 -11.76
CA PHE A 181 -10.53 4.90 -10.37
C PHE A 181 -9.35 4.21 -9.70
N ASP A 182 -9.23 2.89 -9.85
CA ASP A 182 -8.13 2.07 -9.32
C ASP A 182 -6.76 2.53 -9.87
N LYS A 183 -6.64 2.74 -11.18
CA LYS A 183 -5.42 3.31 -11.78
C LYS A 183 -5.07 4.69 -11.23
N ARG A 184 -6.05 5.59 -11.07
CA ARG A 184 -5.83 6.93 -10.52
C ARG A 184 -5.42 6.86 -9.04
N LEU A 185 -5.99 5.93 -8.28
CA LEU A 185 -5.60 5.65 -6.90
C LEU A 185 -4.13 5.23 -6.83
N HIS A 186 -3.74 4.18 -7.57
CA HIS A 186 -2.37 3.70 -7.61
C HIS A 186 -1.39 4.78 -8.12
N GLY A 187 -1.77 5.54 -9.15
CA GLY A 187 -0.98 6.66 -9.66
C GLY A 187 -0.71 7.73 -8.60
N ARG A 188 -1.70 8.08 -7.77
CA ARG A 188 -1.52 9.02 -6.65
C ARG A 188 -0.70 8.42 -5.51
N MET A 189 -0.72 7.10 -5.31
CA MET A 189 0.05 6.43 -4.25
C MET A 189 1.46 6.01 -4.69
N GLN A 190 1.80 6.17 -5.97
CA GLN A 190 3.02 5.62 -6.60
C GLN A 190 4.32 5.99 -5.88
N ASN A 191 4.40 7.18 -5.27
CA ASN A 191 5.59 7.64 -4.57
C ASN A 191 5.94 6.80 -3.33
N ALA A 192 4.99 6.02 -2.82
CA ALA A 192 5.14 5.12 -1.69
C ALA A 192 5.09 3.64 -2.09
N ALA A 193 5.04 3.33 -3.40
CA ALA A 193 5.02 1.97 -3.90
C ALA A 193 6.33 1.24 -3.56
N LEU A 194 6.22 0.01 -3.04
CA LEU A 194 7.34 -0.76 -2.51
C LEU A 194 8.44 -0.99 -3.55
N ASN A 195 8.12 -1.64 -4.68
CA ASN A 195 9.13 -2.03 -5.67
C ASN A 195 9.88 -0.82 -6.26
N PRO A 196 9.22 0.28 -6.67
CA PRO A 196 9.92 1.51 -7.06
C PRO A 196 10.77 2.10 -5.93
N TRP A 197 10.27 2.10 -4.69
CA TRP A 197 11.02 2.61 -3.56
C TRP A 197 12.29 1.79 -3.28
N LEU A 198 12.23 0.46 -3.34
CA LEU A 198 13.40 -0.43 -3.17
C LEU A 198 14.52 -0.12 -4.17
N ARG A 199 14.16 0.34 -5.38
CA ARG A 199 15.10 0.75 -6.43
C ARG A 199 15.67 2.16 -6.24
N SER A 200 14.98 3.01 -5.49
CA SER A 200 15.43 4.38 -5.20
C SER A 200 16.66 4.38 -4.29
N GLU A 201 17.40 5.49 -4.29
CA GLU A 201 18.55 5.68 -3.39
C GLU A 201 18.16 5.49 -1.91
N ALA A 202 17.00 6.02 -1.50
CA ALA A 202 16.50 5.89 -0.14
C ALA A 202 16.20 4.44 0.25
N GLY A 203 15.61 3.66 -0.67
CA GLY A 203 15.35 2.24 -0.47
C GLY A 203 16.64 1.43 -0.41
N GLN A 204 17.57 1.66 -1.33
CA GLN A 204 18.87 1.01 -1.31
C GLN A 204 19.67 1.32 -0.04
N ALA A 205 19.65 2.58 0.42
CA ALA A 205 20.29 2.99 1.66
C ALA A 205 19.67 2.30 2.88
N HIS A 206 18.34 2.18 2.92
CA HIS A 206 17.66 1.43 3.97
C HIS A 206 18.03 -0.06 3.94
N CYS A 207 17.98 -0.69 2.76
CA CYS A 207 18.35 -2.10 2.59
C CYS A 207 19.78 -2.40 3.09
N ARG A 208 20.75 -1.50 2.83
CA ARG A 208 22.10 -1.58 3.39
C ARG A 208 22.12 -1.53 4.92
N MET A 209 21.33 -0.65 5.54
CA MET A 209 21.25 -0.55 7.01
C MET A 209 20.67 -1.80 7.67
N VAL A 210 19.69 -2.46 7.03
CA VAL A 210 19.06 -3.66 7.57
C VAL A 210 19.74 -4.97 7.13
N GLY A 211 20.74 -4.89 6.24
CA GLY A 211 21.51 -6.05 5.78
C GLY A 211 20.77 -6.93 4.76
N ILE A 212 19.94 -6.34 3.89
CA ILE A 212 19.23 -7.08 2.82
C ILE A 212 19.61 -6.55 1.44
N THR A 213 19.53 -7.42 0.43
CA THR A 213 19.61 -7.01 -0.99
C THR A 213 18.25 -6.49 -1.46
N PRO A 214 18.17 -5.31 -2.12
CA PRO A 214 16.91 -4.80 -2.65
C PRO A 214 16.17 -5.78 -3.57
N ASP A 215 16.89 -6.48 -4.46
CA ASP A 215 16.28 -7.40 -5.42
C ASP A 215 15.57 -8.59 -4.75
N GLY A 216 16.16 -9.12 -3.67
CA GLY A 216 15.54 -10.17 -2.84
C GLY A 216 14.36 -9.69 -1.98
N ALA A 217 13.99 -8.40 -2.06
CA ALA A 217 12.79 -7.84 -1.46
C ALA A 217 11.75 -7.40 -2.52
N ILE A 218 12.12 -7.36 -3.80
CA ILE A 218 11.18 -7.06 -4.89
C ILE A 218 10.16 -8.18 -5.00
N ARG A 219 8.89 -7.79 -5.12
CA ARG A 219 7.75 -8.72 -5.12
C ARG A 219 7.15 -8.86 -6.50
N LYS A 220 6.90 -10.11 -6.89
CA LYS A 220 6.21 -10.48 -8.13
C LYS A 220 5.04 -11.42 -7.81
N THR A 221 4.06 -11.47 -8.69
CA THR A 221 2.99 -12.46 -8.71
C THR A 221 3.18 -13.35 -9.92
N ALA A 222 3.11 -14.67 -9.72
CA ALA A 222 3.09 -15.62 -10.81
C ALA A 222 1.64 -15.88 -11.22
N TYR A 223 1.32 -15.62 -12.48
CA TYR A 223 -0.01 -15.87 -13.04
C TYR A 223 0.06 -17.04 -14.00
N ALA A 224 -0.78 -18.04 -13.77
CA ALA A 224 -0.98 -19.15 -14.68
C ALA A 224 -1.97 -18.75 -15.79
N PHE A 225 -1.57 -18.92 -17.04
CA PHE A 225 -2.42 -18.76 -18.21
C PHE A 225 -2.36 -20.04 -19.06
N GLY A 226 -3.03 -21.10 -18.57
CA GLY A 226 -2.88 -22.44 -19.14
C GLY A 226 -1.49 -23.01 -18.82
N ASP A 227 -0.74 -23.41 -19.84
CA ASP A 227 0.59 -24.02 -19.69
C ASP A 227 1.73 -23.01 -19.48
N VAL A 228 1.42 -21.70 -19.51
CA VAL A 228 2.42 -20.64 -19.36
C VAL A 228 2.26 -19.95 -18.02
N MET A 229 3.37 -19.89 -17.28
CA MET A 229 3.51 -19.06 -16.09
C MET A 229 4.17 -17.74 -16.45
N ARG A 230 3.53 -16.64 -16.09
CA ARG A 230 4.08 -15.28 -16.24
C ARG A 230 4.26 -14.62 -14.89
N ALA A 231 5.49 -14.20 -14.60
CA ALA A 231 5.78 -13.37 -13.43
C ALA A 231 5.60 -11.88 -13.76
N SER A 232 4.76 -11.18 -12.99
CA SER A 232 4.59 -9.73 -13.08
C SER A 232 4.90 -9.09 -11.73
N GLU A 233 5.55 -7.93 -11.72
CA GLU A 233 5.77 -7.20 -10.48
C GLU A 233 4.46 -6.81 -9.78
N ALA A 234 4.43 -6.97 -8.45
CA ALA A 234 3.33 -6.50 -7.64
C ALA A 234 3.32 -4.96 -7.62
N GLN A 235 2.19 -4.37 -8.06
CA GLN A 235 2.05 -2.92 -8.19
C GLN A 235 1.30 -2.28 -7.02
N GLU A 236 0.76 -3.11 -6.13
CA GLU A 236 -0.26 -2.70 -5.16
C GLU A 236 0.27 -2.72 -3.71
N PHE A 237 1.58 -2.84 -3.51
CA PHE A 237 2.23 -2.83 -2.20
C PHE A 237 2.82 -1.45 -1.90
N TYR A 238 2.53 -0.93 -0.70
CA TYR A 238 2.87 0.42 -0.30
C TYR A 238 3.49 0.46 1.09
N LEU A 239 4.46 1.35 1.25
CA LEU A 239 4.96 1.80 2.55
C LEU A 239 3.91 2.72 3.17
N PHE A 240 2.97 2.11 3.89
CA PHE A 240 1.72 2.74 4.30
C PHE A 240 1.22 2.12 5.61
N ARG A 241 0.68 2.94 6.51
CA ARG A 241 -0.05 2.47 7.70
C ARG A 241 -1.54 2.78 7.55
N PRO A 242 -2.46 1.81 7.69
CA PRO A 242 -3.90 2.08 7.58
C PRO A 242 -4.48 2.75 8.83
N LYS A 243 -3.73 3.64 9.46
CA LYS A 243 -4.11 4.32 10.71
C LYS A 243 -3.65 5.78 10.69
N ALA A 244 -4.38 6.61 11.41
CA ALA A 244 -4.06 8.01 11.65
C ALA A 244 -3.78 8.77 10.34
N PHE A 245 -2.76 9.61 10.34
CA PHE A 245 -2.34 10.45 9.23
C PHE A 245 -2.27 9.76 7.85
N ASP A 246 -1.78 8.53 7.76
CA ASP A 246 -1.69 7.84 6.47
C ASP A 246 -3.11 7.45 5.98
N ALA A 247 -4.00 6.99 6.88
CA ALA A 247 -5.39 6.69 6.55
C ALA A 247 -6.17 7.94 6.11
N ASP A 248 -5.97 9.09 6.77
CA ASP A 248 -6.55 10.38 6.34
C ASP A 248 -6.17 10.72 4.91
N ARG A 249 -4.91 10.44 4.54
CA ARG A 249 -4.42 10.70 3.19
C ARG A 249 -5.01 9.76 2.16
N LEU A 250 -5.27 8.51 2.52
CA LEU A 250 -5.99 7.58 1.65
C LEU A 250 -7.43 8.05 1.39
N VAL A 251 -8.13 8.51 2.43
CA VAL A 251 -9.45 9.14 2.30
C VAL A 251 -9.36 10.35 1.35
N ARG A 252 -8.41 11.25 1.60
CA ARG A 252 -8.22 12.46 0.80
C ARG A 252 -7.90 12.16 -0.67
N ILE A 253 -7.08 11.15 -0.94
CA ILE A 253 -6.78 10.70 -2.31
C ILE A 253 -8.05 10.25 -3.02
N ALA A 254 -8.88 9.43 -2.36
CA ALA A 254 -10.14 8.96 -2.92
C ALA A 254 -11.10 10.12 -3.23
N GLU A 255 -11.23 11.06 -2.28
CA GLU A 255 -12.02 12.28 -2.43
C GLU A 255 -11.57 13.13 -3.61
N ILE A 256 -10.27 13.41 -3.72
CA ILE A 256 -9.72 14.20 -4.83
C ILE A 256 -9.98 13.52 -6.17
N ILE A 257 -9.85 12.19 -6.26
CA ILE A 257 -10.12 11.48 -7.52
C ILE A 257 -11.58 11.68 -7.96
N VAL A 258 -12.52 11.52 -7.03
CA VAL A 258 -13.95 11.68 -7.31
C VAL A 258 -14.28 13.13 -7.63
N HIS A 259 -13.84 14.06 -6.79
CA HIS A 259 -14.05 15.49 -6.98
C HIS A 259 -13.50 15.96 -8.31
N ASP A 260 -12.21 15.74 -8.59
CA ASP A 260 -11.57 16.13 -9.86
C ASP A 260 -12.30 15.56 -11.06
N HIS A 261 -12.76 14.31 -10.99
CA HIS A 261 -13.52 13.70 -12.09
C HIS A 261 -14.83 14.42 -12.36
N VAL A 262 -15.54 14.84 -11.32
CA VAL A 262 -16.84 15.53 -11.43
C VAL A 262 -16.65 16.97 -11.89
N VAL A 263 -15.77 17.74 -11.25
CA VAL A 263 -15.67 19.18 -11.50
C VAL A 263 -14.78 19.54 -12.68
N ASN A 264 -13.75 18.75 -13.01
CA ASN A 264 -12.78 19.07 -14.05
C ASN A 264 -13.04 18.28 -15.35
N GLN A 265 -14.17 18.58 -16.00
CA GLN A 265 -14.63 17.87 -17.20
C GLN A 265 -13.64 17.90 -18.37
N HIS A 266 -12.82 18.95 -18.50
CA HIS A 266 -11.83 19.09 -19.59
C HIS A 266 -10.66 18.10 -19.48
N ARG A 267 -10.43 17.49 -18.31
CA ARG A 267 -9.43 16.41 -18.14
C ARG A 267 -9.99 15.02 -18.47
N ARG A 268 -11.29 14.88 -18.74
CA ARG A 268 -11.94 13.58 -19.03
C ARG A 268 -11.51 13.00 -20.39
N SER A 269 -11.20 13.83 -21.38
CA SER A 269 -10.86 13.38 -22.74
C SER A 269 -9.41 12.93 -22.92
N ALA A 270 -8.51 13.28 -22.00
CA ALA A 270 -7.06 13.08 -22.16
C ALA A 270 -6.54 11.69 -21.69
N MET A 271 -7.39 10.82 -21.13
CA MET A 271 -6.95 9.54 -20.55
C MET A 271 -7.47 8.30 -21.31
N GLY A 272 -7.34 8.31 -22.63
CA GLY A 272 -7.27 7.08 -23.43
C GLY A 272 -5.96 6.32 -23.15
N TRP A 273 -5.75 5.86 -21.91
CA TRP A 273 -4.48 5.27 -21.48
C TRP A 273 -4.49 3.73 -21.53
N LYS A 274 -3.77 3.17 -22.51
CA LYS A 274 -3.41 1.75 -22.60
C LYS A 274 -2.35 1.41 -21.54
N SER A 275 -2.57 0.32 -20.80
CA SER A 275 -1.60 -0.17 -19.81
C SER A 275 -0.34 -0.68 -20.51
N LYS A 276 0.85 -0.23 -20.09
CA LYS A 276 2.13 -0.83 -20.49
C LYS A 276 2.29 -2.29 -20.02
N GLY A 277 1.41 -2.79 -19.14
CA GLY A 277 1.42 -4.16 -18.62
C GLY A 277 0.78 -5.23 -19.51
N GLN A 278 0.47 -4.91 -20.78
CA GLN A 278 0.00 -5.92 -21.76
C GLN A 278 1.11 -6.46 -22.68
N GLY A 279 2.37 -6.09 -22.47
CA GLY A 279 3.50 -6.62 -23.26
C GLY A 279 4.70 -6.97 -22.37
N HIS A 280 5.17 -8.21 -22.53
CA HIS A 280 6.44 -8.78 -22.04
C HIS A 280 6.58 -8.97 -20.52
N GLY A 281 6.07 -10.10 -20.02
CA GLY A 281 6.65 -10.75 -18.85
C GLY A 281 7.55 -11.89 -19.31
N GLU A 282 8.58 -12.22 -18.52
CA GLU A 282 9.40 -13.40 -18.77
C GLU A 282 8.54 -14.65 -18.53
N GLY A 283 8.33 -15.43 -19.58
CA GLY A 283 7.66 -16.73 -19.50
C GLY A 283 8.65 -17.79 -19.08
N PHE A 284 8.25 -18.65 -18.15
CA PHE A 284 9.02 -19.83 -17.78
C PHE A 284 8.10 -21.06 -17.80
N GLN A 285 8.65 -22.20 -18.24
CA GLN A 285 7.96 -23.49 -18.16
C GLN A 285 7.99 -23.99 -16.72
N ASP A 286 6.85 -24.53 -16.26
CA ASP A 286 6.77 -25.21 -14.96
C ASP A 286 7.67 -26.45 -15.01
N TYR A 287 8.61 -26.58 -14.07
CA TYR A 287 9.35 -27.84 -13.93
C TYR A 287 8.37 -28.90 -13.42
N PRO A 288 8.38 -30.13 -13.96
CA PRO A 288 7.41 -31.14 -13.58
C PRO A 288 7.48 -31.38 -12.07
N ARG A 289 6.33 -31.27 -11.41
CA ARG A 289 6.17 -31.69 -10.01
C ARG A 289 6.73 -33.11 -9.91
N ARG A 290 7.76 -33.30 -9.07
CA ARG A 290 8.14 -34.64 -8.63
C ARG A 290 6.89 -35.28 -8.01
N THR A 291 6.33 -36.24 -8.73
CA THR A 291 5.41 -37.23 -8.16
C THR A 291 6.27 -38.14 -7.30
N ASP A 292 6.42 -37.81 -6.02
CA ASP A 292 6.95 -38.76 -5.06
C ASP A 292 5.85 -39.79 -4.73
N ARG A 293 6.26 -41.05 -4.81
CA ARG A 293 5.49 -42.27 -4.49
C ARG A 293 5.20 -42.37 -3.00
#